data_AF-A0A9X2QAH3-F1
#
_entry.id   AF-A0A9X2QAH3-F1
#
_cell.length_a   1.000
_cell.length_b   1.000
_cell.length_c   1.000
_cell.angle_alpha   90.00
_cell.angle_beta   90.00
_cell.angle_gamma   90.00
#
_symmetry.space_group_name_H-M   'P 1'
#
loop_
_entity.id
_entity.type
_entity.pdbx_description
1 polymer ?
#
loop_
_entity_poly.entity_id
_entity_poly.type
_entity_poly.pdbx_seq_one_letter_code
_entity_poly.pdbx_strand_id
1 'polypeptide(L)'
;MAAAPSAGFVRLRHDHRHADGNADALSSYGGDSTRASSASRQEFPVDADSIAVCKRSGGTASSKNALTIEVEPGRRVAYELSRPDGRLFREAFDLTRPVAMPPAPWGG
;
A
#
# COMPACT_ATOMS: atom_id res chain seq x y z
N MET A 1 -16.08 6.23 -5.60
CA MET A 1 -15.00 6.36 -4.61
C MET A 1 -15.58 5.99 -3.25
N ALA A 2 -15.04 4.99 -2.56
CA ALA A 2 -15.52 4.59 -1.23
C ALA A 2 -15.43 5.76 -0.25
N ALA A 3 -16.40 5.86 0.69
CA ALA A 3 -16.40 6.86 1.75
C ALA A 3 -15.05 6.87 2.49
N ALA A 4 -14.56 8.03 2.93
CA ALA A 4 -13.31 8.12 3.68
C ALA A 4 -13.37 7.27 4.96
N PRO A 5 -12.23 6.74 5.45
CA PRO A 5 -12.21 6.02 6.72
C PRO A 5 -12.67 6.93 7.86
N SER A 6 -13.25 6.34 8.90
CA SER A 6 -13.64 7.03 10.13
C SER A 6 -12.43 7.67 10.83
N ALA A 7 -12.68 8.66 11.69
CA ALA A 7 -11.62 9.32 12.45
C ALA A 7 -10.79 8.29 13.25
N GLY A 8 -9.46 8.38 13.14
CA GLY A 8 -8.53 7.43 13.75
C GLY A 8 -8.23 6.20 12.90
N PHE A 9 -8.93 5.99 11.79
CA PHE A 9 -8.65 4.96 10.79
C PHE A 9 -7.98 5.59 9.57
N VAL A 10 -7.20 4.79 8.85
CA VAL A 10 -6.41 5.26 7.72
C VAL A 10 -6.66 4.38 6.51
N ARG A 11 -6.52 4.97 5.32
CA ARG A 11 -6.66 4.32 4.03
C ARG A 11 -5.33 4.33 3.32
N LEU A 12 -4.93 3.18 2.79
CA LEU A 12 -3.79 3.05 1.90
C LEU A 12 -4.31 2.84 0.47
N ARG A 13 -3.85 3.65 -0.48
CA ARG A 13 -4.06 3.46 -1.92
C ARG A 13 -2.72 3.63 -2.64
N HIS A 14 -2.47 2.78 -3.62
CA HIS A 14 -1.31 2.88 -4.50
C HIS A 14 -1.67 3.72 -5.71
N ASP A 15 -0.78 4.65 -6.04
CA ASP A 15 -0.92 5.49 -7.22
C ASP A 15 0.12 5.05 -8.25
N HIS A 16 -0.30 4.20 -9.17
CA HIS A 16 0.54 3.75 -10.27
C HIS A 16 0.27 4.63 -11.48
N ARG A 17 1.33 5.21 -12.04
CA ARG A 17 1.27 6.07 -13.23
C ARG A 17 2.20 5.56 -14.32
N HIS A 18 1.79 5.76 -15.56
CA HIS A 18 2.66 5.67 -16.71
C HIS A 18 3.61 6.88 -16.75
N ALA A 19 4.64 6.81 -17.61
CA ALA A 19 5.62 7.89 -17.74
C ALA A 19 5.01 9.23 -18.21
N ASP A 20 3.84 9.18 -18.86
CA ASP A 20 3.06 10.35 -19.29
C ASP A 20 2.18 10.94 -18.17
N GLY A 21 2.20 10.34 -16.97
CA GLY A 21 1.42 10.76 -15.80
C GLY A 21 -0.01 10.21 -15.73
N ASN A 22 -0.50 9.51 -16.77
CA ASN A 22 -1.81 8.88 -16.72
C ASN A 22 -1.81 7.69 -15.76
N ALA A 23 -2.96 7.43 -15.13
CA ALA A 23 -3.12 6.31 -14.21
C ALA A 23 -2.95 4.96 -14.92
N ASP A 24 -2.10 4.10 -14.35
CA ASP A 24 -1.94 2.71 -14.78
C ASP A 24 -3.20 1.89 -14.42
N ALA A 25 -3.46 0.83 -15.19
CA ALA A 25 -4.60 -0.07 -14.95
C ALA A 25 -4.60 -0.72 -13.55
N LEU A 26 -3.44 -0.83 -12.90
CA LEU A 26 -3.23 -1.29 -11.53
C LEU A 26 -3.18 -0.14 -10.51
N SER A 27 -3.65 1.07 -10.83
CA SER A 27 -3.73 2.14 -9.84
C SER A 27 -4.94 1.99 -8.91
N SER A 28 -4.89 2.71 -7.78
CA SER A 28 -5.94 2.84 -6.78
C SER A 28 -6.30 1.57 -5.98
N TYR A 29 -5.40 0.58 -5.89
CA TYR A 29 -5.59 -0.57 -4.99
C TYR A 29 -5.00 -0.35 -3.60
N GLY A 30 -5.52 -1.09 -2.61
CA GLY A 30 -5.11 -1.07 -1.21
C GLY A 30 -6.28 -1.47 -0.30
N GLY A 31 -6.51 -0.72 0.76
CA GLY A 31 -7.58 -0.98 1.71
C GLY A 31 -7.64 0.00 2.86
N ASP A 32 -8.63 -0.20 3.72
CA ASP A 32 -8.81 0.54 4.96
C ASP A 32 -8.23 -0.24 6.13
N SER A 33 -7.78 0.48 7.15
CA SER A 33 -7.33 -0.14 8.39
C SER A 33 -8.46 -0.88 9.09
N THR A 34 -8.17 -2.07 9.63
CA THR A 34 -9.14 -2.83 10.44
C THR A 34 -9.16 -2.41 11.90
N ARG A 35 -8.16 -1.62 12.32
CA ARG A 35 -8.00 -1.09 13.67
C ARG A 35 -7.70 0.39 13.57
N ALA A 36 -8.00 1.11 14.65
CA ALA A 36 -7.52 2.48 14.81
C ALA A 36 -5.98 2.51 14.72
N SER A 37 -5.44 3.61 14.19
CA SER A 37 -4.01 3.77 13.95
C SER A 37 -3.20 3.55 15.22
N SER A 38 -2.17 2.72 15.12
CA SER A 38 -1.24 2.42 16.21
C SER A 38 0.06 3.23 16.16
N ALA A 39 0.20 4.13 15.17
CA ALA A 39 1.42 4.85 14.78
C ALA A 39 2.62 3.99 14.34
N SER A 40 2.76 2.75 14.82
CA SER A 40 3.91 1.88 14.58
C SER A 40 3.65 0.75 13.58
N ARG A 41 2.42 0.23 13.48
CA ARG A 41 2.06 -0.80 12.51
C ARG A 41 0.61 -0.69 12.09
N GLN A 42 0.37 -0.61 10.78
CA GLN A 42 -0.97 -0.61 10.25
C GLN A 42 -1.13 -1.65 9.15
N GLU A 43 -2.17 -2.45 9.28
CA GLU A 43 -2.59 -3.45 8.30
C GLU A 43 -3.82 -2.97 7.53
N PHE A 44 -3.84 -3.28 6.24
CA PHE A 44 -4.84 -2.90 5.24
C PHE A 44 -5.19 -4.14 4.42
N PRO A 45 -6.19 -4.94 4.83
CA PRO A 45 -6.72 -6.01 4.01
C PRO A 45 -7.25 -5.45 2.70
N VAL A 46 -7.07 -6.21 1.62
CA VAL A 46 -7.59 -5.85 0.31
C VAL A 46 -9.11 -5.61 0.36
N ASP A 47 -9.55 -4.47 -0.16
CA ASP A 47 -10.97 -4.10 -0.18
C ASP A 47 -11.67 -4.44 -1.51
N ALA A 48 -12.99 -4.22 -1.57
CA ALA A 48 -13.80 -4.57 -2.74
C ALA A 48 -13.33 -3.88 -4.03
N ASP A 49 -12.96 -2.60 -3.96
CA ASP A 49 -12.43 -1.83 -5.10
C ASP A 49 -11.13 -2.48 -5.60
N SER A 50 -10.25 -2.87 -4.69
CA SER A 50 -8.96 -3.51 -5.00
C SER A 50 -9.13 -4.93 -5.52
N ILE A 51 -10.13 -5.68 -5.04
CA ILE A 51 -10.51 -6.97 -5.61
C ILE A 51 -10.96 -6.79 -7.06
N ALA A 52 -11.71 -5.74 -7.37
CA ALA A 52 -12.10 -5.43 -8.75
C ALA A 52 -10.88 -5.09 -9.62
N VAL A 53 -9.89 -4.36 -9.10
CA VAL A 53 -8.57 -4.11 -9.74
C VAL A 53 -7.85 -5.42 -10.04
N CYS A 54 -7.76 -6.31 -9.06
CA CYS A 54 -7.09 -7.59 -9.21
C CYS A 54 -7.75 -8.46 -10.28
N LYS A 55 -9.09 -8.53 -10.27
CA LYS A 55 -9.86 -9.34 -11.23
C LYS A 55 -9.70 -8.83 -12.67
N ARG A 56 -9.86 -7.53 -12.91
CA ARG A 56 -9.75 -6.95 -14.26
C ARG A 56 -8.34 -7.07 -14.84
N SER A 57 -7.32 -7.15 -13.98
CA SER A 57 -5.91 -7.17 -14.38
C SER A 57 -5.29 -8.58 -14.36
N GLY A 58 -6.10 -9.63 -14.16
CA GLY A 58 -5.63 -11.03 -14.12
C GLY A 58 -4.90 -11.44 -12.83
N GLY A 59 -4.77 -10.55 -11.85
CA GLY A 59 -4.07 -10.78 -10.58
C GLY A 59 -4.95 -11.36 -9.47
N THR A 60 -5.78 -12.36 -9.76
CA THR A 60 -6.79 -12.89 -8.80
C THR A 60 -6.20 -13.37 -7.48
N ALA A 61 -4.97 -13.89 -7.47
CA ALA A 61 -4.31 -14.29 -6.23
C ALA A 61 -4.12 -13.11 -5.25
N SER A 62 -3.95 -11.89 -5.77
CA SER A 62 -3.81 -10.66 -4.98
C SER A 62 -5.12 -10.20 -4.33
N SER A 63 -6.27 -10.78 -4.70
CA SER A 63 -7.57 -10.49 -4.09
C SER A 63 -7.70 -11.00 -2.65
N LYS A 64 -6.63 -11.57 -2.08
CA LYS A 64 -6.53 -12.05 -0.70
C LYS A 64 -5.35 -11.43 0.05
N ASN A 65 -4.67 -10.44 -0.52
CA ASN A 65 -3.53 -9.81 0.13
C ASN A 65 -3.99 -8.97 1.32
N ALA A 66 -3.14 -8.88 2.34
CA ALA A 66 -3.14 -7.79 3.29
C ALA A 66 -1.82 -7.04 3.16
N LEU A 67 -1.90 -5.71 3.08
CA LEU A 67 -0.73 -4.85 3.08
C LEU A 67 -0.47 -4.36 4.49
N THR A 68 0.80 -4.20 4.85
CA THR A 68 1.19 -3.65 6.14
C THR A 68 2.26 -2.58 5.96
N ILE A 69 2.10 -1.47 6.67
CA ILE A 69 3.15 -0.47 6.88
C ILE A 69 3.57 -0.54 8.35
N GLU A 70 4.86 -0.75 8.58
CA GLU A 70 5.48 -0.69 9.91
C GLU A 70 6.48 0.47 9.95
N VAL A 71 6.45 1.25 11.03
CA VAL A 71 7.30 2.43 11.22
C VAL A 71 8.00 2.34 12.56
N GLU A 72 9.34 2.37 12.52
CA GLU A 72 10.20 2.66 13.66
C GLU A 72 10.85 4.03 13.44
N PRO A 73 10.36 5.08 14.11
CA PRO A 73 10.81 6.44 13.85
C PRO A 73 12.34 6.59 13.90
N GLY A 74 12.90 7.20 12.85
CA GLY A 74 14.34 7.43 12.72
C GLY A 74 15.20 6.19 12.47
N ARG A 75 14.61 5.00 12.39
CA ARG A 75 15.35 3.73 12.22
C ARG A 75 14.95 2.98 10.97
N ARG A 76 13.66 2.64 10.81
CA ARG A 76 13.19 1.91 9.63
C ARG A 76 11.73 2.15 9.31
N VAL A 77 11.39 1.95 8.05
CA VAL A 77 10.01 1.71 7.59
C VAL A 77 10.00 0.37 6.89
N ALA A 78 9.01 -0.48 7.16
CA ALA A 78 8.82 -1.71 6.42
C ALA A 78 7.48 -1.71 5.68
N TYR A 79 7.51 -2.21 4.45
CA TYR A 79 6.34 -2.52 3.64
C TYR A 79 6.23 -4.04 3.54
N GLU A 80 5.06 -4.57 3.87
CA GLU A 80 4.79 -5.99 3.87
C GLU A 80 3.51 -6.31 3.10
N LEU A 81 3.53 -7.43 2.40
CA LEU A 81 2.38 -8.08 1.79
C LEU A 81 2.31 -9.49 2.34
N SER A 82 1.18 -9.83 2.96
CA SER A 82 0.87 -11.19 3.39
C SER A 82 -0.34 -11.72 2.64
N ARG A 83 -0.44 -13.05 2.53
CA ARG A 83 -1.59 -13.75 1.96
C ARG A 83 -1.86 -15.03 2.73
N PRO A 84 -3.13 -15.46 2.89
CA PRO A 84 -3.50 -16.65 3.65
C PRO A 84 -2.89 -17.98 3.16
N ASP A 85 -2.38 -18.05 1.93
CA ASP A 85 -1.71 -19.24 1.38
C ASP A 85 -0.24 -19.37 1.85
N GLY A 86 0.22 -18.48 2.74
CA GLY A 86 1.57 -18.47 3.28
C GLY A 86 2.54 -17.56 2.51
N ARG A 87 2.10 -16.88 1.44
CA ARG A 87 2.95 -15.88 0.77
C ARG A 87 3.21 -14.70 1.72
N LEU A 88 4.49 -14.43 1.93
CA LEU A 88 4.99 -13.23 2.61
C LEU A 88 6.03 -12.55 1.73
N PHE A 89 5.87 -11.25 1.54
CA PHE A 89 6.87 -10.37 0.95
C PHE A 89 7.06 -9.19 1.88
N ARG A 90 8.29 -8.86 2.23
CA ARG A 90 8.59 -7.75 3.14
C ARG A 90 9.88 -7.08 2.74
N GLU A 91 9.83 -5.76 2.63
CA GLU A 91 10.98 -4.90 2.39
C GLU A 91 11.09 -3.90 3.54
N ALA A 92 12.31 -3.65 4.02
CA ALA A 92 12.59 -2.71 5.09
C ALA A 92 13.64 -1.68 4.64
N PHE A 93 13.28 -0.41 4.77
CA PHE A 93 14.13 0.72 4.43
C PHE A 93 14.84 1.21 5.69
N ASP A 94 16.17 1.29 5.64
CA ASP A 94 17.00 1.86 6.71
C ASP A 94 16.98 3.38 6.64
N LEU A 95 16.36 4.01 7.63
CA LEU A 95 16.25 5.48 7.71
C LEU A 95 17.52 6.15 8.28
N THR A 96 18.48 5.37 8.78
CA THR A 96 19.75 5.91 9.31
C THR A 96 20.76 6.23 8.20
N ARG A 97 20.47 5.80 6.96
CA ARG A 97 21.34 5.94 5.79
C ARG A 97 20.64 6.76 4.71
N PRO A 98 20.71 8.10 4.77
CA PRO A 98 20.07 8.94 3.77
C PRO A 98 20.68 8.72 2.38
N VAL A 99 19.84 8.84 1.36
CA VAL A 99 20.23 8.82 -0.06
C VAL A 99 19.93 10.18 -0.70
N ALA A 100 20.57 10.46 -1.83
CA ALA A 100 20.21 11.64 -2.61
C ALA A 100 18.73 11.57 -3.03
N MET A 101 18.01 12.67 -2.87
CA MET A 101 16.60 12.74 -3.25
C MET A 101 16.47 12.52 -4.76
N PRO A 102 15.65 11.56 -5.22
CA PRO A 102 15.44 11.38 -6.65
C PRO A 102 14.73 12.61 -7.24
N PRO A 103 14.79 12.81 -8.57
CA PRO A 103 13.91 13.74 -9.25
C PRO A 103 12.45 13.51 -8.86
N ALA A 104 11.62 14.55 -8.95
CA ALA A 104 10.20 14.42 -8.66
C ALA A 104 9.61 13.23 -9.44
N PRO A 105 8.94 12.28 -8.77
CA PRO A 105 8.30 11.18 -9.46
C PRO A 105 7.22 11.73 -10.40
N TRP A 106 7.16 11.17 -11.60
CA TRP A 106 6.26 11.48 -12.72
C TRP A 106 4.94 12.15 -12.30
N GLY A 107 4.85 13.46 -12.54
CA GLY A 107 3.62 14.25 -12.38
C GLY A 107 3.73 15.38 -11.37
N GLY A 108 4.46 16.45 -11.72
CA GLY A 108 4.25 17.81 -11.19
C GLY A 108 4.80 18.13 -9.81
#